data_AF-A0A5K1GXG8-F1
#
_entry.id   AF-A0A5K1GXG8-F1
#
_cell.length_a   1.000
_cell.length_b   1.000
_cell.length_c   1.000
_cell.angle_alpha   90.00
_cell.angle_beta   90.00
_cell.angle_gamma   90.00
#
_symmetry.space_group_name_H-M   'P 1'
#
loop_
_entity.id
_entity.type
_entity.pdbx_description
1 polymer ?
#
loop_
_entity_poly.entity_id
_entity_poly.type
_entity_poly.pdbx_seq_one_letter_code
_entity_poly.pdbx_strand_id
1 'polypeptide(L)' 'KMVVGAPKPGENTLPECTPGKAAILALGKAFPHQLVIQDYLVDGYFKNTNCDDLYLKQKLARL' A
#
# COMPACT_ATOMS: atom_id res chain seq x y z
N LYS A 1 -7.85 -7.60 -48.75
CA LYS A 1 -6.57 -7.42 -48.02
C LYS A 1 -6.74 -6.19 -47.14
N MET A 2 -6.86 -6.38 -45.81
CA MET A 2 -6.90 -5.27 -44.87
C MET A 2 -5.48 -4.72 -44.73
N VAL A 3 -5.27 -3.46 -45.08
CA VAL A 3 -4.00 -2.77 -44.80
C VAL A 3 -4.02 -2.41 -43.32
N VAL A 4 -3.24 -3.14 -42.52
CA VAL A 4 -2.94 -2.76 -41.14
C VAL A 4 -1.88 -1.67 -41.20
N GLY A 5 -2.25 -0.45 -40.81
CA GLY A 5 -1.34 0.68 -40.69
C GLY A 5 -0.30 0.44 -39.59
N ALA A 6 0.94 0.86 -39.85
CA ALA A 6 2.07 0.70 -38.94
C ALA A 6 1.84 1.41 -37.58
N PRO A 7 2.36 0.85 -36.47
CA PRO A 7 2.21 1.47 -35.16
C PRO A 7 3.09 2.72 -35.06
N LYS A 8 2.52 3.82 -34.59
CA LYS A 8 3.26 5.06 -34.33
C LYS A 8 4.03 4.93 -33.00
N PRO A 9 5.31 5.31 -32.95
CA PRO A 9 6.10 5.23 -31.73
C PRO A 9 5.79 6.43 -30.83
N GLY A 10 5.25 6.18 -29.63
CA GLY A 10 5.08 7.21 -28.60
C GLY A 10 3.79 7.18 -27.78
N GLU A 11 2.92 6.18 -27.94
CA GLU A 11 1.67 6.10 -27.18
C GLU A 11 1.88 5.41 -25.82
N ASN A 12 2.09 6.21 -24.77
CA ASN A 12 1.80 5.80 -23.40
C ASN A 12 0.29 5.93 -23.15
N THR A 13 -0.54 5.31 -24.00
CA THR A 13 -1.99 5.42 -23.91
C THR A 13 -2.46 4.52 -22.80
N LEU A 14 -3.14 5.12 -21.82
CA LEU A 14 -3.91 4.39 -20.84
C LEU A 14 -4.78 3.36 -21.58
N PRO A 15 -4.88 2.11 -21.07
CA PRO A 15 -5.62 1.06 -21.75
C PRO A 15 -7.01 1.56 -22.11
N GLU A 16 -7.36 1.40 -23.38
CA GLU A 16 -8.65 1.80 -23.95
C GLU A 16 -9.77 1.27 -23.04
N CYS A 17 -10.63 2.17 -22.56
CA CYS A 17 -11.71 1.80 -21.67
C CYS A 17 -12.74 1.01 -22.48
N THR A 18 -12.63 -0.32 -22.45
CA THR A 18 -13.51 -1.19 -23.24
C THR A 18 -14.95 -1.04 -22.74
N PRO A 19 -15.90 -0.66 -23.60
CA PRO A 19 -17.31 -0.54 -23.22
C PRO A 19 -17.82 -1.84 -22.57
N GLY A 20 -18.51 -1.71 -21.44
CA GLY A 20 -19.09 -2.85 -20.71
C GLY A 20 -18.15 -3.59 -19.76
N LYS A 21 -16.87 -3.19 -19.62
CA LYS A 21 -15.98 -3.70 -18.58
C LYS A 21 -15.77 -2.67 -17.48
N ALA A 22 -15.76 -3.12 -16.23
CA ALA A 22 -15.42 -2.26 -15.11
C ALA A 22 -13.96 -1.81 -15.21
N ALA A 23 -13.71 -0.50 -15.03
CA ALA A 23 -12.38 0.09 -15.03
C ALA A 23 -12.17 0.86 -13.72
N ILE A 24 -10.96 0.76 -13.16
CA ILE A 24 -10.57 1.59 -12.02
C ILE A 24 -10.30 3.00 -12.56
N LEU A 25 -11.12 3.96 -12.16
CA LEU A 25 -11.01 5.35 -12.62
C LEU A 25 -10.09 6.19 -11.74
N ALA A 26 -9.97 5.85 -10.46
CA ALA A 26 -9.10 6.52 -9.51
C ALA A 26 -8.76 5.61 -8.32
N LEU A 27 -7.59 5.83 -7.73
CA LEU A 27 -7.16 5.22 -6.47
C LEU A 27 -6.71 6.32 -5.51
N GLY A 28 -7.22 6.29 -4.28
CA GLY A 28 -6.80 7.19 -3.20
C GLY A 28 -6.29 6.39 -2.01
N LYS A 29 -5.17 6.83 -1.42
CA LYS A 29 -4.61 6.32 -0.17
C LYS A 29 -4.14 7.49 0.69
N ALA A 30 -4.32 7.38 2.00
CA ALA A 30 -3.81 8.33 2.97
C ALA A 30 -3.35 7.56 4.22
N PHE A 31 -2.25 8.01 4.81
CA PHE A 31 -1.71 7.45 6.04
C PHE A 31 -1.39 8.59 7.03
N PRO A 32 -1.43 8.34 8.35
CA PRO A 32 -0.92 9.28 9.33
C PRO A 32 0.54 9.66 9.05
N HIS A 33 0.94 10.87 9.40
CA HIS A 33 2.35 11.30 9.28
C HIS A 33 3.28 10.50 10.20
N GLN A 34 2.76 9.99 11.31
CA GLN A 34 3.54 9.24 12.27
C GLN A 34 3.80 7.82 11.77
N LEU A 35 5.06 7.54 11.43
CA LEU A 35 5.54 6.22 11.08
C LEU A 35 6.09 5.51 12.32
N VAL A 36 5.67 4.27 12.54
CA VAL A 36 6.25 3.37 13.54
C VAL A 36 6.73 2.13 12.80
N ILE A 37 8.00 1.78 12.97
CA ILE A 37 8.57 0.56 12.39
C ILE A 37 8.13 -0.62 13.25
N GLN A 38 7.63 -1.68 12.61
CA GLN A 38 7.09 -2.87 13.30
C GLN A 38 8.07 -3.43 14.34
N ASP A 39 9.35 -3.52 14.01
CA ASP A 39 10.42 -4.02 14.91
C ASP A 39 10.56 -3.22 16.22
N TYR A 40 10.14 -1.95 16.21
CA TYR A 40 10.21 -1.08 17.39
C TYR A 40 8.85 -0.85 18.06
N LEU A 41 7.77 -1.47 17.56
CA LEU A 41 6.42 -1.25 18.08
C LEU A 41 6.32 -1.67 19.55
N VAL A 42 6.83 -2.84 19.88
CA VAL A 42 6.75 -3.39 21.24
C VAL A 42 7.57 -2.52 22.19
N ASP A 43 8.86 -2.30 21.90
CA ASP A 43 9.70 -1.50 22.79
C ASP A 43 9.22 -0.05 22.92
N GLY A 44 8.71 0.55 21.84
CA GLY A 44 8.10 1.88 21.88
C GLY A 44 6.85 1.92 22.74
N TYR A 45 5.96 0.92 22.64
CA TYR A 45 4.76 0.85 23.46
C TYR A 45 5.07 0.83 24.96
N PHE A 46 5.97 -0.05 25.42
CA PHE A 46 6.32 -0.18 26.83
C PHE A 46 7.00 1.11 27.36
N LYS A 47 7.93 1.69 26.58
CA LYS A 47 8.60 2.95 26.93
C LYS A 47 7.64 4.13 27.04
N ASN A 48 6.68 4.25 26.11
CA ASN A 48 5.79 5.41 26.04
C ASN A 48 4.63 5.33 27.04
N THR A 49 4.26 4.13 27.49
CA THR A 49 3.09 3.93 28.38
C THR A 49 3.45 3.71 29.84
N ASN A 50 4.74 3.60 30.19
CA ASN A 50 5.20 3.18 31.52
C ASN A 50 4.53 1.87 31.98
N CYS A 51 4.32 0.95 31.04
CA CYS A 51 3.83 -0.39 31.33
C CYS A 51 5.03 -1.30 31.60
N ASP A 52 5.05 -2.00 32.73
CA ASP A 52 6.13 -2.92 33.12
C ASP A 52 5.69 -4.40 33.11
N ASP A 53 4.57 -4.71 32.44
CA ASP A 53 4.04 -6.08 32.38
C ASP A 53 4.87 -6.98 31.44
N LEU A 54 5.74 -7.80 32.05
CA LEU A 54 6.61 -8.74 31.34
C LEU A 54 5.84 -9.83 30.57
N TYR A 55 4.69 -10.26 31.08
CA TYR A 55 3.86 -11.27 30.41
C TYR A 55 3.27 -10.69 29.13
N LEU A 56 2.75 -9.46 29.22
CA LEU A 56 2.26 -8.73 28.06
C LEU A 56 3.39 -8.49 27.04
N LYS A 57 4.59 -8.10 27.50
CA LYS A 57 5.75 -7.86 26.61
C LYS A 57 6.12 -9.11 25.83
N GLN A 58 6.17 -10.26 26.50
CA GLN A 58 6.50 -11.54 25.86
C GLN A 58 5.43 -11.97 24.83
N LYS A 59 4.15 -11.66 25.09
CA LYS A 59 3.06 -11.94 24.15
C LYS A 59 3.14 -11.06 22.91
N LEU A 60 3.48 -9.78 23.08
CA LEU A 60 3.57 -8.80 21.99
C LEU A 60 4.85 -8.95 21.16
N ALA A 61 5.93 -9.53 21.71
CA ALA A 61 7.19 -9.77 20.99
C ALA A 61 7.08 -10.74 19.79
N ARG A 62 5.92 -11.35 19.57
CA ARG A 62 5.66 -12.29 18.46
C ARG A 62 4.76 -11.68 17.37
N LEU A 63 4.44 -10.39 17.48
CA LEU A 63 3.66 -9.61 16.50
C LEU A 63 4.53 -9.11 15.34
#